data_AF-A0AA38SDU7-F1
#
_entry.id   AF-A0AA38SDU7-F1
#
_cell.length_a   1.000
_cell.length_b   1.000
_cell.length_c   1.000
_cell.angle_alpha   90.00
_cell.angle_beta   90.00
_cell.angle_gamma   90.00
#
_symmetry.space_group_name_H-M   'P 1'
#
loop_
_entity.id
_entity.type
_entity.pdbx_description
1 polymer ?
#
loop_
_entity_poly.entity_id
_entity_poly.type
_entity_poly.pdbx_seq_one_letter_code
_entity_poly.pdbx_strand_id
1 'polypeptide(L)'
;MGEHKIQGYPVETTTTNTEFMQFIQRHHAREIPTLTNTETMRFTRAAYRFQLLSQLADPNDRDIRLWREENGEAFFNILEPWERDELYSFYNFVEGIYEGVFIEVRHDLHPDHPRFDDQGRPPTPDGAFDLSDTNRHVYLEGTALRGLSLLHEVLFISKEHEDLVATMQRHITRSYDPFNGYNGMIHAIFGPELQDYRRQEAPTERDRMQEERAPLPFRGDDEPDAPPLGWTMIWGGTYSNLFGYYTGDSLLAVGYAFWDAASLEDIEGQNVKELIKTLWKNEWGGEDPREYLVN
;
A
#
# COMPACT_ATOMS: atom_id res chain seq x y z
N MET A 1 -32.36 14.74 13.60
CA MET A 1 -32.86 13.39 13.28
C MET A 1 -33.03 13.35 11.77
N GLY A 2 -31.92 13.09 11.06
CA GLY A 2 -31.83 13.05 9.61
C GLY A 2 -30.96 11.86 9.27
N GLU A 3 -31.54 10.92 8.54
CA GLU A 3 -30.90 9.66 8.14
C GLU A 3 -29.81 9.94 7.10
N HIS A 4 -28.54 9.80 7.49
CA HIS A 4 -27.45 9.66 6.54
C HIS A 4 -27.53 8.26 5.95
N LYS A 5 -28.00 8.17 4.70
CA LYS A 5 -27.86 6.98 3.87
C LYS A 5 -26.37 6.82 3.55
N ILE A 6 -25.72 5.87 4.21
CA ILE A 6 -24.43 5.33 3.80
C ILE A 6 -24.70 4.56 2.51
N GLN A 7 -24.41 5.20 1.38
CA GLN A 7 -24.46 4.58 0.07
C GLN A 7 -23.19 3.74 -0.04
N GLY A 8 -23.33 2.42 0.14
CA GLY A 8 -22.25 1.47 -0.09
C GLY A 8 -21.77 1.59 -1.53
N TYR A 9 -20.50 1.95 -1.70
CA TYR A 9 -19.88 1.99 -3.02
C TYR A 9 -19.37 0.59 -3.40
N PRO A 10 -19.54 0.20 -4.67
CA PRO A 10 -19.13 -1.10 -5.15
C PRO A 10 -17.60 -1.16 -5.21
N VAL A 11 -17.05 -2.18 -4.57
CA VAL A 11 -15.66 -2.60 -4.71
C VAL A 11 -15.51 -3.17 -6.13
N GLU A 12 -15.24 -2.30 -7.11
CA GLU A 12 -14.76 -2.71 -8.44
C GLU A 12 -13.22 -2.80 -8.41
N THR A 13 -12.69 -3.71 -7.58
CA THR A 13 -11.24 -4.02 -7.50
C THR A 13 -10.77 -5.00 -8.59
N THR A 14 -11.63 -5.38 -9.53
CA THR A 14 -11.33 -6.46 -10.49
C THR A 14 -10.60 -5.98 -11.75
N THR A 15 -10.75 -4.72 -12.13
CA THR A 15 -10.21 -4.21 -13.41
C THR A 15 -8.76 -3.72 -13.27
N THR A 16 -8.44 -3.00 -12.19
CA THR A 16 -7.09 -2.47 -11.91
C THR A 16 -6.08 -3.57 -11.59
N ASN A 17 -6.52 -4.65 -10.93
CA ASN A 17 -5.67 -5.79 -10.59
C ASN A 17 -5.23 -6.56 -11.84
N THR A 18 -6.05 -6.59 -12.89
CA THR A 18 -5.72 -7.29 -14.14
C THR A 18 -4.66 -6.54 -14.95
N GLU A 19 -4.72 -5.21 -15.04
CA GLU A 19 -3.71 -4.41 -15.76
C GLU A 19 -2.37 -4.38 -15.02
N PHE A 20 -2.40 -4.32 -13.68
CA PHE A 20 -1.21 -4.40 -12.83
C PHE A 20 -0.56 -5.79 -12.86
N MET A 21 -1.35 -6.87 -12.74
CA MET A 21 -0.81 -8.23 -12.86
C MET A 21 -0.32 -8.52 -14.28
N GLN A 22 -0.97 -7.97 -15.31
CA GLN A 22 -0.46 -8.01 -16.69
C GLN A 22 0.81 -7.18 -16.86
N PHE A 23 0.96 -6.06 -16.16
CA PHE A 23 2.21 -5.29 -16.11
C PHE A 23 3.32 -6.16 -15.50
N ILE A 24 3.13 -6.70 -14.30
CA ILE A 24 4.07 -7.62 -13.63
C ILE A 24 4.44 -8.82 -14.52
N GLN A 25 3.44 -9.48 -15.14
CA GLN A 25 3.65 -10.63 -16.03
C GLN A 25 4.34 -10.25 -17.34
N ARG A 26 4.06 -9.07 -17.92
CA ARG A 26 4.78 -8.55 -19.11
C ARG A 26 6.23 -8.18 -18.79
N HIS A 27 6.52 -7.73 -17.56
CA HIS A 27 7.88 -7.39 -17.11
C HIS A 27 8.73 -8.60 -16.76
N HIS A 28 8.15 -9.73 -16.35
CA HIS A 28 8.89 -10.99 -16.17
C HIS A 28 9.55 -11.51 -17.46
N ALA A 29 9.11 -11.04 -18.64
CA ALA A 29 9.59 -11.47 -19.95
C ALA A 29 10.44 -10.42 -20.70
N ARG A 30 10.72 -9.25 -20.10
CA ARG A 30 11.48 -8.16 -20.73
C ARG A 30 12.64 -7.73 -19.83
N GLU A 31 13.72 -7.23 -20.44
CA GLU A 31 14.87 -6.69 -19.70
C GLU A 31 14.39 -5.65 -18.70
N ILE A 32 14.56 -5.93 -17.40
CA ILE A 32 14.17 -5.02 -16.32
C ILE A 32 14.90 -3.69 -16.57
N PRO A 33 14.20 -2.56 -16.72
CA PRO A 33 14.85 -1.28 -16.92
C PRO A 33 15.78 -1.02 -15.74
N THR A 34 17.03 -0.67 -16.04
CA THR A 34 18.01 -0.39 -15.00
C THR A 34 17.61 0.91 -14.30
N LEU A 35 17.21 0.79 -13.03
CA LEU A 35 16.88 1.94 -12.19
C LEU A 35 18.10 2.86 -12.08
N THR A 36 17.86 4.17 -12.00
CA THR A 36 18.91 5.11 -11.64
C THR A 36 19.36 4.90 -10.19
N ASN A 37 20.45 5.55 -9.78
CA ASN A 37 20.89 5.51 -8.38
C ASN A 37 19.83 6.13 -7.44
N THR A 38 19.18 7.21 -7.86
CA THR A 38 18.15 7.90 -7.07
C THR A 38 16.89 7.05 -6.95
N GLU A 39 16.43 6.44 -8.04
CA GLU A 39 15.30 5.51 -8.01
C GLU A 39 15.60 4.29 -7.13
N THR A 40 16.77 3.68 -7.32
CA THR A 40 17.24 2.55 -6.48
C THR A 40 17.23 2.93 -5.00
N MET A 41 17.67 4.14 -4.67
CA MET A 41 17.63 4.67 -3.31
C MET A 41 16.20 4.81 -2.80
N ARG A 42 15.27 5.40 -3.56
CA ARG A 42 13.86 5.54 -3.16
C ARG A 42 13.20 4.18 -2.91
N PHE A 43 13.37 3.22 -3.83
CA PHE A 43 12.89 1.85 -3.64
C PHE A 43 13.49 1.18 -2.40
N THR A 44 14.80 1.35 -2.17
CA THR A 44 15.48 0.80 -0.99
C THR A 44 14.95 1.42 0.30
N ARG A 45 14.73 2.75 0.33
CA ARG A 45 14.13 3.46 1.47
C ARG A 45 12.72 2.95 1.76
N ALA A 46 11.87 2.81 0.73
CA ALA A 46 10.52 2.29 0.88
C ALA A 46 10.50 0.85 1.42
N ALA A 47 11.34 -0.03 0.86
CA ALA A 47 11.47 -1.41 1.35
C ALA A 47 11.97 -1.47 2.80
N TYR A 48 12.95 -0.63 3.18
CA TYR A 48 13.43 -0.54 4.56
C TYR A 48 12.34 -0.05 5.52
N ARG A 49 11.61 1.01 5.15
CA ARG A 49 10.49 1.55 5.92
C ARG A 49 9.37 0.52 6.09
N PHE A 50 9.06 -0.22 5.03
CA PHE A 50 8.10 -1.32 5.08
C PHE A 50 8.55 -2.43 6.03
N GLN A 51 9.83 -2.81 6.01
CA GLN A 51 10.36 -3.80 6.95
C GLN A 51 10.33 -3.30 8.40
N LEU A 52 10.59 -2.02 8.63
CA LEU A 52 10.47 -1.40 9.95
C LEU A 52 9.02 -1.38 10.42
N LEU A 53 8.08 -1.00 9.55
CA LEU A 53 6.64 -1.06 9.83
C LEU A 53 6.18 -2.47 10.17
N SER A 54 6.64 -3.48 9.42
CA SER A 54 6.37 -4.90 9.68
C SER A 54 6.85 -5.33 11.07
N GLN A 55 8.00 -4.81 11.53
CA GLN A 55 8.53 -5.08 12.87
C GLN A 55 7.74 -4.35 13.96
N LEU A 56 7.32 -3.10 13.72
CA LEU A 56 6.50 -2.33 14.66
C LEU A 56 5.09 -2.92 14.81
N ALA A 57 4.55 -3.51 13.75
CA ALA A 57 3.24 -4.14 13.75
C ALA A 57 3.23 -5.56 14.36
N ASP A 58 4.40 -6.20 14.56
CA ASP A 58 4.60 -7.65 14.75
C ASP A 58 3.29 -8.43 15.02
N PRO A 59 2.70 -9.09 14.02
CA PRO A 59 1.39 -9.74 14.18
C PRO A 59 1.37 -10.85 15.25
N ASN A 60 2.52 -11.26 15.81
CA ASN A 60 2.61 -12.27 16.86
C ASN A 60 2.50 -11.72 18.29
N ASP A 61 2.69 -10.41 18.51
CA ASP A 61 2.70 -9.83 19.86
C ASP A 61 1.33 -9.31 20.32
N ARG A 62 0.52 -10.18 20.92
CA ARG A 62 -0.86 -9.86 21.33
C ARG A 62 -0.99 -8.79 22.42
N ASP A 63 0.09 -8.46 23.15
CA ASP A 63 0.02 -7.59 24.34
C ASP A 63 0.29 -6.11 24.04
N ILE A 64 0.71 -5.78 22.82
CA ILE A 64 1.17 -4.44 22.44
C ILE A 64 0.07 -3.71 21.66
N ARG A 65 -1.09 -3.49 22.28
CA ARG A 65 -2.25 -2.89 21.59
C ARG A 65 -2.11 -1.38 21.37
N LEU A 66 -2.07 -0.62 22.46
CA LEU A 66 -1.99 0.85 22.44
C LEU A 66 -0.64 1.35 21.90
N TRP A 67 0.41 0.58 22.16
CA TRP A 67 1.77 0.91 21.73
C TRP A 67 1.95 0.79 20.21
N ARG A 68 1.11 0.00 19.50
CA ARG A 68 1.13 -0.08 18.03
C ARG A 68 0.53 1.16 17.37
N GLU A 69 -0.56 1.70 17.93
CA GLU A 69 -1.19 2.92 17.43
C GLU A 69 -0.23 4.11 17.60
N GLU A 70 0.29 4.30 18.82
CA GLU A 70 1.22 5.39 19.12
C GLU A 70 2.53 5.30 18.32
N ASN A 71 3.11 4.11 18.16
CA ASN A 71 4.32 3.95 17.37
C ASN A 71 4.09 4.00 15.86
N GLY A 72 2.96 3.48 15.39
CA GLY A 72 2.55 3.61 14.00
C GLY A 72 2.43 5.07 13.65
N GLU A 73 1.61 5.82 14.38
CA GLU A 73 1.46 7.26 14.20
C GLU A 73 2.79 8.01 14.33
N ALA A 74 3.61 7.71 15.35
CA ALA A 74 4.93 8.32 15.50
C ALA A 74 5.85 8.03 14.29
N PHE A 75 5.83 6.80 13.78
CA PHE A 75 6.58 6.39 12.60
C PHE A 75 6.11 7.14 11.34
N PHE A 76 4.81 7.28 11.12
CA PHE A 76 4.32 8.06 9.97
C PHE A 76 4.60 9.56 10.15
N ASN A 77 4.54 10.09 11.37
CA ASN A 77 4.77 11.50 11.67
C ASN A 77 6.21 11.96 11.40
N ILE A 78 7.20 11.06 11.39
CA ILE A 78 8.57 11.42 11.01
C ILE A 78 8.78 11.49 9.49
N LEU A 79 7.91 10.84 8.70
CA LEU A 79 8.00 10.79 7.24
C LEU A 79 7.38 12.03 6.61
N GLU A 80 8.01 12.54 5.56
CA GLU A 80 7.41 13.52 4.67
C GLU A 80 6.31 12.90 3.80
N PRO A 81 5.34 13.69 3.30
CA PRO A 81 4.18 13.18 2.58
C PRO A 81 4.53 12.29 1.37
N TRP A 82 5.52 12.67 0.56
CA TRP A 82 5.98 11.83 -0.57
C TRP A 82 6.64 10.52 -0.11
N GLU A 83 7.29 10.51 1.05
CA GLU A 83 7.88 9.28 1.62
C GLU A 83 6.81 8.33 2.16
N ARG A 84 5.68 8.87 2.61
CA ARG A 84 4.49 8.08 2.98
C ARG A 84 3.88 7.44 1.75
N ASP A 85 3.77 8.18 0.64
CA ASP A 85 3.29 7.63 -0.63
C ASP A 85 4.26 6.59 -1.22
N GLU A 86 5.58 6.79 -1.11
CA GLU A 86 6.58 5.77 -1.46
C GLU A 86 6.34 4.47 -0.66
N LEU A 87 6.20 4.59 0.67
CA LEU A 87 5.94 3.46 1.55
C LEU A 87 4.62 2.76 1.19
N TYR A 88 3.56 3.53 0.97
CA TYR A 88 2.24 2.96 0.70
C TYR A 88 2.15 2.34 -0.69
N SER A 89 2.79 2.94 -1.70
CA SER A 89 2.93 2.36 -3.02
C SER A 89 3.69 1.02 -2.95
N PHE A 90 4.77 0.94 -2.17
CA PHE A 90 5.46 -0.34 -1.94
C PHE A 90 4.58 -1.35 -1.19
N TYR A 91 3.84 -0.93 -0.17
CA TYR A 91 2.88 -1.79 0.54
C TYR A 91 1.81 -2.35 -0.42
N ASN A 92 1.20 -1.50 -1.25
CA ASN A 92 0.19 -1.91 -2.23
C ASN A 92 0.76 -2.91 -3.25
N PHE A 93 2.01 -2.74 -3.67
CA PHE A 93 2.70 -3.74 -4.50
C PHE A 93 2.79 -5.09 -3.76
N VAL A 94 3.23 -5.09 -2.49
CA VAL A 94 3.35 -6.32 -1.68
C VAL A 94 1.99 -6.98 -1.44
N GLU A 95 0.98 -6.20 -1.08
CA GLU A 95 -0.39 -6.66 -0.87
C GLU A 95 -0.95 -7.29 -2.16
N GLY A 96 -0.72 -6.67 -3.32
CA GLY A 96 -1.10 -7.20 -4.62
C GLY A 96 -0.45 -8.56 -4.96
N ILE A 97 0.82 -8.76 -4.58
CA ILE A 97 1.47 -10.08 -4.69
C ILE A 97 0.73 -11.13 -3.85
N TYR A 98 0.43 -10.81 -2.58
CA TYR A 98 -0.25 -11.76 -1.70
C TYR A 98 -1.71 -12.00 -2.09
N GLU A 99 -2.41 -11.01 -2.65
CA GLU A 99 -3.73 -11.17 -3.23
C GLU A 99 -3.71 -12.23 -4.36
N GLY A 100 -2.74 -12.13 -5.28
CA GLY A 100 -2.55 -13.12 -6.33
C GLY A 100 -2.25 -14.52 -5.77
N VAL A 101 -1.37 -14.61 -4.78
CA VAL A 101 -1.02 -15.87 -4.11
C VAL A 101 -2.23 -16.48 -3.40
N PHE A 102 -3.01 -15.68 -2.67
CA PHE A 102 -4.20 -16.15 -1.97
C PHE A 102 -5.22 -16.73 -2.94
N ILE A 103 -5.43 -16.09 -4.09
CA ILE A 103 -6.29 -16.62 -5.15
C ILE A 103 -5.79 -17.98 -5.64
N GLU A 104 -4.47 -18.15 -5.79
CA GLU A 104 -3.85 -19.39 -6.25
C GLU A 104 -4.01 -20.54 -5.24
N VAL A 105 -3.72 -20.30 -3.95
CA VAL A 105 -3.67 -21.36 -2.93
C VAL A 105 -4.99 -21.58 -2.17
N ARG A 106 -6.02 -20.74 -2.41
CA ARG A 106 -7.28 -20.75 -1.62
C ARG A 106 -7.93 -22.13 -1.50
N HIS A 107 -7.85 -22.94 -2.54
CA HIS A 107 -8.54 -24.23 -2.56
C HIS A 107 -7.84 -25.24 -1.65
N ASP A 108 -6.51 -25.33 -1.76
CA ASP A 108 -5.66 -26.20 -0.95
C ASP A 108 -5.67 -25.85 0.53
N LEU A 109 -5.85 -24.56 0.83
CA LEU A 109 -5.94 -24.08 2.21
C LEU A 109 -7.36 -24.15 2.79
N HIS A 110 -8.38 -24.41 1.98
CA HIS A 110 -9.76 -24.37 2.46
C HIS A 110 -10.02 -25.45 3.52
N PRO A 111 -10.74 -25.16 4.61
CA PRO A 111 -11.07 -26.16 5.65
C PRO A 111 -11.73 -27.45 5.14
N ASP A 112 -12.49 -27.36 4.04
CA ASP A 112 -13.15 -28.52 3.41
C ASP A 112 -12.25 -29.29 2.41
N HIS A 113 -10.98 -28.90 2.24
CA HIS A 113 -10.09 -29.59 1.31
C HIS A 113 -9.81 -31.03 1.79
N PRO A 114 -9.85 -32.05 0.92
CA PRO A 114 -9.65 -33.46 1.30
C PRO A 114 -8.32 -33.75 2.03
N ARG A 115 -7.32 -32.88 1.86
CA ARG A 115 -6.02 -32.99 2.55
C ARG A 115 -6.13 -32.92 4.09
N PHE A 116 -7.25 -32.43 4.62
CA PHE A 116 -7.49 -32.31 6.06
C PHE A 116 -8.45 -33.38 6.62
N ASP A 117 -8.88 -34.35 5.81
CA ASP A 117 -9.84 -35.39 6.22
C ASP A 117 -9.29 -36.31 7.34
N ASP A 118 -7.97 -36.45 7.43
CA ASP A 118 -7.28 -37.25 8.46
C ASP A 118 -7.30 -36.60 9.86
N GLN A 119 -7.63 -35.31 9.94
CA GLN A 119 -7.73 -34.57 11.21
C GLN A 119 -9.10 -34.74 11.90
N GLY A 120 -10.04 -35.49 11.32
CA GLY A 120 -11.37 -35.70 11.89
C GLY A 120 -12.32 -34.50 11.77
N ARG A 121 -12.03 -33.58 10.85
CA ARG A 121 -12.82 -32.37 10.52
C ARG A 121 -13.18 -31.49 11.73
N PRO A 122 -12.19 -30.94 12.45
CA PRO A 122 -12.45 -29.87 13.41
C PRO A 122 -13.02 -28.62 12.70
N PRO A 123 -13.64 -27.67 13.42
CA PRO A 123 -14.15 -26.44 12.82
C PRO A 123 -13.12 -25.63 12.02
N THR A 124 -11.83 -25.74 12.35
CA THR A 124 -10.72 -25.21 11.56
C THR A 124 -9.54 -26.17 11.68
N PRO A 125 -9.25 -26.99 10.65
CA PRO A 125 -8.10 -27.88 10.63
C PRO A 125 -6.77 -27.13 10.76
N ASP A 126 -5.75 -27.79 11.32
CA ASP A 126 -4.41 -27.23 11.42
C ASP A 126 -3.84 -27.00 10.01
N GLY A 127 -3.43 -25.76 9.75
CA GLY A 127 -2.92 -25.33 8.43
C GLY A 127 -4.02 -25.02 7.40
N ALA A 128 -5.29 -25.00 7.80
CA ALA A 128 -6.39 -24.54 6.96
C ALA A 128 -6.74 -23.07 7.26
N PHE A 129 -7.11 -22.33 6.22
CA PHE A 129 -7.48 -20.93 6.27
C PHE A 129 -8.71 -20.68 5.40
N ASP A 130 -9.74 -20.06 6.00
CA ASP A 130 -10.85 -19.51 5.23
C ASP A 130 -10.45 -18.15 4.64
N LEU A 131 -9.99 -18.18 3.40
CA LEU A 131 -9.61 -17.00 2.61
C LEU A 131 -10.80 -16.41 1.81
N SER A 132 -12.05 -16.65 2.25
CA SER A 132 -13.23 -16.02 1.66
C SER A 132 -13.18 -14.49 1.77
N ASP A 133 -13.93 -13.80 0.91
CA ASP A 133 -13.92 -12.33 0.83
C ASP A 133 -14.15 -11.63 2.18
N THR A 134 -14.94 -12.23 3.07
CA THR A 134 -15.22 -11.68 4.41
C THR A 134 -13.97 -11.63 5.30
N ASN A 135 -13.07 -12.61 5.18
CA ASN A 135 -11.87 -12.72 6.01
C ASN A 135 -10.58 -12.37 5.26
N ARG A 136 -10.66 -12.18 3.95
CA ARG A 136 -9.50 -12.02 3.07
C ARG A 136 -8.64 -10.81 3.43
N HIS A 137 -9.25 -9.64 3.64
CA HIS A 137 -8.53 -8.40 3.95
C HIS A 137 -7.66 -8.51 5.23
N VAL A 138 -8.18 -9.11 6.32
CA VAL A 138 -7.38 -9.28 7.55
C VAL A 138 -6.21 -10.24 7.35
N TYR A 139 -6.38 -11.31 6.56
CA TYR A 139 -5.26 -12.22 6.28
C TYR A 139 -4.23 -11.59 5.36
N LEU A 140 -4.66 -10.77 4.39
CA LEU A 140 -3.74 -10.09 3.46
C LEU A 140 -2.83 -9.13 4.19
N GLU A 141 -3.40 -8.20 4.95
CA GLU A 141 -2.60 -7.22 5.70
C GLU A 141 -1.65 -7.93 6.68
N GLY A 142 -2.15 -8.92 7.42
CA GLY A 142 -1.34 -9.64 8.41
C GLY A 142 -0.19 -10.40 7.76
N THR A 143 -0.43 -11.00 6.60
CA THR A 143 0.56 -11.75 5.84
C THR A 143 1.55 -10.82 5.15
N ALA A 144 1.11 -9.70 4.59
CA ALA A 144 1.98 -8.68 4.02
C ALA A 144 2.96 -8.14 5.09
N LEU A 145 2.46 -7.84 6.28
CA LEU A 145 3.26 -7.35 7.42
C LEU A 145 4.18 -8.41 8.04
N ARG A 146 4.28 -9.63 7.47
CA ARG A 146 5.39 -10.57 7.76
C ARG A 146 6.73 -10.09 7.20
N GLY A 147 6.71 -9.06 6.36
CA GLY A 147 7.89 -8.34 5.91
C GLY A 147 8.63 -9.00 4.74
N LEU A 148 9.81 -8.47 4.43
CA LEU A 148 10.57 -8.80 3.22
C LEU A 148 11.05 -10.26 3.18
N SER A 149 11.22 -10.90 4.34
CA SER A 149 11.67 -12.30 4.39
C SER A 149 10.64 -13.24 3.74
N LEU A 150 9.36 -13.09 4.09
CA LEU A 150 8.31 -13.91 3.48
C LEU A 150 8.11 -13.53 2.01
N LEU A 151 8.15 -12.24 1.69
CA LEU A 151 8.02 -11.77 0.32
C LEU A 151 9.11 -12.36 -0.58
N HIS A 152 10.35 -12.40 -0.10
CA HIS A 152 11.47 -13.01 -0.80
C HIS A 152 11.29 -14.52 -0.98
N GLU A 153 10.82 -15.24 0.06
CA GLU A 153 10.54 -16.68 -0.03
C GLU A 153 9.48 -16.96 -1.11
N VAL A 154 8.36 -16.24 -1.09
CA VAL A 154 7.26 -16.38 -2.06
C VAL A 154 7.71 -16.05 -3.48
N LEU A 155 8.41 -14.93 -3.70
CA LEU A 155 8.78 -14.51 -5.06
C LEU A 155 9.93 -15.34 -5.64
N PHE A 156 10.92 -15.70 -4.83
CA PHE A 156 12.20 -16.21 -5.34
C PHE A 156 12.52 -17.64 -4.95
N ILE A 157 11.89 -18.21 -3.92
CA ILE A 157 12.21 -19.55 -3.41
C ILE A 157 11.11 -20.55 -3.72
N SER A 158 9.84 -20.22 -3.44
CA SER A 158 8.69 -21.11 -3.64
C SER A 158 8.30 -21.17 -5.12
N LYS A 159 8.97 -22.03 -5.89
CA LYS A 159 8.76 -22.15 -7.36
C LYS A 159 7.68 -23.14 -7.75
N GLU A 160 7.48 -24.18 -6.96
CA GLU A 160 6.44 -25.18 -7.19
C GLU A 160 5.19 -24.87 -6.35
N HIS A 161 4.03 -25.24 -6.87
CA HIS A 161 2.75 -24.92 -6.24
C HIS A 161 2.64 -25.47 -4.80
N GLU A 162 3.04 -26.73 -4.55
CA GLU A 162 2.99 -27.30 -3.20
C GLU A 162 3.97 -26.63 -2.22
N ASP A 163 5.11 -26.13 -2.71
CA ASP A 163 6.05 -25.36 -1.88
C ASP A 163 5.43 -24.02 -1.50
N LEU A 164 4.71 -23.37 -2.42
CA LEU A 164 3.96 -22.15 -2.15
C LEU A 164 2.85 -22.42 -1.13
N VAL A 165 2.03 -23.45 -1.31
CA VAL A 165 0.99 -23.84 -0.35
C VAL A 165 1.59 -24.07 1.04
N ALA A 166 2.64 -24.89 1.16
CA ALA A 166 3.30 -25.17 2.43
C ALA A 166 3.93 -23.91 3.08
N THR A 167 4.44 -22.98 2.27
CA THR A 167 4.95 -21.69 2.73
C THR A 167 3.83 -20.83 3.30
N MET A 168 2.72 -20.71 2.58
CA MET A 168 1.55 -19.95 3.02
C MET A 168 0.90 -20.58 4.26
N GLN A 169 0.81 -21.90 4.36
CA GLN A 169 0.33 -22.60 5.56
C GLN A 169 1.10 -22.21 6.82
N ARG A 170 2.42 -22.02 6.70
CA ARG A 170 3.30 -21.66 7.82
C ARG A 170 3.23 -20.19 8.20
N HIS A 171 2.84 -19.31 7.28
CA HIS A 171 3.10 -17.87 7.42
C HIS A 171 1.89 -16.97 7.28
N ILE A 172 0.74 -17.46 6.80
CA ILE A 172 -0.51 -16.71 6.84
C ILE A 172 -0.83 -16.38 8.29
N THR A 173 -1.14 -15.11 8.53
CA THR A 173 -1.60 -14.63 9.82
C THR A 173 -2.64 -13.55 9.61
N ARG A 174 -3.53 -13.39 10.60
CA ARG A 174 -4.47 -12.26 10.62
C ARG A 174 -3.72 -11.01 11.04
N SER A 175 -4.07 -9.88 10.43
CA SER A 175 -3.69 -8.59 10.97
C SER A 175 -4.45 -8.36 12.26
N TYR A 176 -3.87 -7.48 13.07
CA TYR A 176 -4.57 -6.86 14.16
C TYR A 176 -5.31 -5.64 13.59
N ASP A 177 -6.63 -5.56 13.77
CA ASP A 177 -7.44 -4.37 13.46
C ASP A 177 -7.74 -3.61 14.78
N PRO A 178 -6.99 -2.54 15.09
CA PRO A 178 -7.30 -1.69 16.24
C PRO A 178 -8.51 -0.79 16.04
N PHE A 179 -8.83 -0.45 14.79
CA PHE A 179 -9.68 0.69 14.48
C PHE A 179 -11.13 0.31 14.22
N ASN A 180 -11.49 -0.98 14.39
CA ASN A 180 -12.82 -1.49 13.99
C ASN A 180 -13.10 -1.17 12.51
N GLY A 181 -12.04 -1.01 11.72
CA GLY A 181 -12.11 -0.61 10.32
C GLY A 181 -12.23 -1.87 9.49
N TYR A 182 -13.20 -1.91 8.59
CA TYR A 182 -13.41 -3.03 7.67
C TYR A 182 -12.19 -3.36 6.77
N ASN A 183 -11.12 -2.55 6.81
CA ASN A 183 -9.97 -2.65 5.90
C ASN A 183 -8.60 -2.78 6.60
N GLY A 184 -8.51 -2.87 7.94
CA GLY A 184 -7.23 -3.05 8.64
C GLY A 184 -6.49 -1.74 9.01
N MET A 185 -5.35 -1.88 9.71
CA MET A 185 -4.59 -0.77 10.31
C MET A 185 -3.93 0.15 9.27
N ILE A 186 -3.30 -0.41 8.25
CA ILE A 186 -2.57 0.34 7.22
C ILE A 186 -3.56 1.17 6.41
N HIS A 187 -4.64 0.54 5.94
CA HIS A 187 -5.70 1.23 5.21
C HIS A 187 -6.37 2.32 6.05
N ALA A 188 -6.51 2.15 7.37
CA ALA A 188 -7.01 3.22 8.24
C ALA A 188 -6.05 4.42 8.31
N ILE A 189 -4.74 4.20 8.45
CA ILE A 189 -3.74 5.27 8.56
C ILE A 189 -3.61 6.07 7.25
N PHE A 190 -3.66 5.36 6.12
CA PHE A 190 -3.65 5.98 4.79
C PHE A 190 -5.02 6.47 4.33
N GLY A 191 -6.07 6.19 5.11
CA GLY A 191 -7.45 6.64 4.89
C GLY A 191 -7.68 8.09 5.30
N PRO A 192 -8.81 8.68 4.87
CA PRO A 192 -9.14 10.06 5.17
C PRO A 192 -9.48 10.29 6.66
N GLU A 193 -10.11 9.33 7.33
CA GLU A 193 -10.66 9.52 8.68
C GLU A 193 -9.58 9.79 9.73
N LEU A 194 -8.51 8.98 9.78
CA LEU A 194 -7.42 9.20 10.73
C LEU A 194 -6.60 10.43 10.38
N GLN A 195 -6.46 10.73 9.09
CA GLN A 195 -5.80 11.97 8.66
C GLN A 195 -6.58 13.21 9.11
N ASP A 196 -7.91 13.21 8.95
CA ASP A 196 -8.80 14.28 9.41
C ASP A 196 -8.79 14.43 10.92
N TYR A 197 -8.93 13.31 11.65
CA TYR A 197 -8.89 13.31 13.11
C TYR A 197 -7.56 13.89 13.63
N ARG A 198 -6.42 13.42 13.09
CA ARG A 198 -5.10 13.93 13.47
C ARG A 198 -4.95 15.43 13.18
N ARG A 199 -5.47 15.93 12.06
CA ARG A 199 -5.44 17.37 11.74
C ARG A 199 -6.22 18.21 12.76
N GLN A 200 -7.36 17.70 13.21
CA GLN A 200 -8.22 18.41 14.17
C GLN A 200 -7.63 18.40 15.58
N GLU A 201 -7.11 17.26 16.03
CA GLU A 201 -6.64 17.09 17.42
C GLU A 201 -5.21 17.60 17.63
N ALA A 202 -4.33 17.44 16.64
CA ALA A 202 -2.90 17.76 16.75
C ALA A 202 -2.36 18.33 15.42
N PRO A 203 -2.77 19.56 15.04
CA PRO A 203 -2.24 20.21 13.84
C PRO A 203 -0.73 20.42 13.95
N THR A 204 -0.04 20.21 12.83
CA THR A 204 1.42 20.26 12.73
C THR A 204 1.88 21.41 11.84
N GLU A 205 3.18 21.71 11.88
CA GLU A 205 3.79 22.67 10.95
C GLU A 205 3.54 22.29 9.48
N ARG A 206 3.48 20.99 9.16
CA ARG A 206 3.17 20.50 7.81
C ARG A 206 1.75 20.84 7.38
N ASP A 207 0.79 20.82 8.31
CA ASP A 207 -0.59 21.24 8.04
C ASP A 207 -0.64 22.75 7.72
N ARG A 208 0.07 23.57 8.50
CA ARG A 208 0.21 25.01 8.20
C ARG A 208 0.84 25.26 6.83
N MET A 209 1.92 24.57 6.49
CA MET A 209 2.58 24.70 5.18
C MET A 209 1.65 24.34 4.02
N GLN A 210 0.75 23.35 4.21
CA GLN A 210 -0.28 23.02 3.24
C GLN A 210 -1.32 24.14 3.10
N GLU A 211 -1.84 24.67 4.22
CA GLU A 211 -2.80 25.78 4.23
C GLU A 211 -2.25 27.02 3.53
N GLU A 212 -0.98 27.35 3.79
CA GLU A 212 -0.28 28.48 3.18
C GLU A 212 0.14 28.23 1.72
N ARG A 213 -0.05 27.01 1.20
CA ARG A 213 0.43 26.56 -0.11
C ARG A 213 1.92 26.87 -0.28
N ALA A 214 2.72 26.59 0.76
CA ALA A 214 4.13 26.91 0.82
C ALA A 214 4.84 26.40 -0.46
N PRO A 215 5.64 27.23 -1.15
CA PRO A 215 6.32 26.81 -2.38
C PRO A 215 7.26 25.62 -2.13
N LEU A 216 7.08 24.56 -2.89
CA LEU A 216 7.95 23.38 -2.88
C LEU A 216 8.12 22.86 -4.33
N PRO A 217 8.80 23.62 -5.19
CA PRO A 217 9.03 23.21 -6.57
C PRO A 217 10.01 22.04 -6.64
N PHE A 218 9.94 21.28 -7.72
CA PHE A 218 10.95 20.27 -8.03
C PHE A 218 12.33 20.92 -8.17
N ARG A 219 13.33 20.35 -7.48
CA ARG A 219 14.71 20.88 -7.45
C ARG A 219 15.72 20.02 -8.22
N GLY A 220 15.28 18.92 -8.82
CA GLY A 220 16.14 17.94 -9.49
C GLY A 220 16.21 16.62 -8.73
N ASP A 221 16.61 15.55 -9.43
CA ASP A 221 16.70 14.21 -8.87
C ASP A 221 17.96 13.98 -8.01
N ASP A 222 18.92 14.90 -8.04
CA ASP A 222 20.15 14.84 -7.25
C ASP A 222 19.93 15.25 -5.77
N GLU A 223 18.71 15.65 -5.39
CA GLU A 223 18.34 15.98 -4.01
C GLU A 223 17.49 14.86 -3.37
N PRO A 224 18.12 13.92 -2.63
CA PRO A 224 17.45 12.70 -2.17
C PRO A 224 16.35 12.92 -1.13
N ASP A 225 16.34 14.06 -0.45
CA ASP A 225 15.35 14.44 0.56
C ASP A 225 14.35 15.49 0.03
N ALA A 226 14.40 15.80 -1.27
CA ALA A 226 13.41 16.63 -1.94
C ALA A 226 12.30 15.75 -2.55
N PRO A 227 11.09 16.29 -2.74
CA PRO A 227 10.03 15.54 -3.41
C PRO A 227 10.37 15.24 -4.88
N PRO A 228 9.98 14.07 -5.40
CA PRO A 228 10.16 13.69 -6.80
C PRO A 228 9.26 14.53 -7.74
N LEU A 229 9.60 14.54 -9.03
CA LEU A 229 8.84 15.31 -10.03
C LEU A 229 7.37 14.89 -10.07
N GLY A 230 7.07 13.59 -10.01
CA GLY A 230 5.69 13.10 -10.03
C GLY A 230 4.83 13.68 -8.91
N TRP A 231 5.37 13.72 -7.69
CA TRP A 231 4.69 14.30 -6.52
C TRP A 231 4.53 15.82 -6.65
N THR A 232 5.59 16.54 -7.00
CA THR A 232 5.49 18.01 -7.16
C THR A 232 4.53 18.41 -8.28
N MET A 233 4.38 17.58 -9.32
CA MET A 233 3.48 17.83 -10.44
C MET A 233 2.01 17.77 -10.02
N ILE A 234 1.58 16.74 -9.28
CA ILE A 234 0.18 16.60 -8.85
C ILE A 234 -0.22 17.69 -7.85
N TRP A 235 0.72 18.18 -7.05
CA TRP A 235 0.48 19.25 -6.08
C TRP A 235 0.80 20.66 -6.60
N GLY A 236 1.14 20.80 -7.88
CA GLY A 236 1.39 22.10 -8.52
C GLY A 236 2.59 22.86 -7.96
N GLY A 237 3.62 22.16 -7.50
CA GLY A 237 4.86 22.75 -6.96
C GLY A 237 4.68 23.46 -5.61
N THR A 238 3.64 23.09 -4.86
CA THR A 238 3.35 23.62 -3.51
C THR A 238 3.21 22.47 -2.52
N TYR A 239 3.45 22.74 -1.24
CA TYR A 239 3.40 21.74 -0.18
C TYR A 239 1.99 21.15 -0.04
N SER A 240 1.94 19.85 0.23
CA SER A 240 0.74 19.10 0.57
C SER A 240 1.13 18.12 1.67
N ASN A 241 0.39 18.11 2.77
CA ASN A 241 0.48 17.11 3.84
C ASN A 241 -0.52 15.96 3.63
N LEU A 242 -1.15 15.89 2.45
CA LEU A 242 -2.04 14.80 2.05
C LEU A 242 -1.25 13.65 1.41
N PHE A 243 -1.69 12.43 1.69
CA PHE A 243 -1.08 11.18 1.24
C PHE A 243 -2.12 10.06 1.21
N GLY A 244 -1.77 8.90 0.62
CA GLY A 244 -2.64 7.72 0.62
C GLY A 244 -3.94 7.95 -0.16
N TYR A 245 -5.09 7.87 0.52
CA TYR A 245 -6.43 8.09 -0.06
C TYR A 245 -6.50 9.33 -0.95
N TYR A 246 -5.91 10.46 -0.51
CA TYR A 246 -5.96 11.72 -1.26
C TYR A 246 -5.11 11.72 -2.55
N THR A 247 -4.21 10.76 -2.70
CA THR A 247 -3.37 10.60 -3.89
C THR A 247 -3.98 9.61 -4.87
N GLY A 248 -4.77 8.65 -4.39
CA GLY A 248 -5.48 7.66 -5.19
C GLY A 248 -4.65 6.41 -5.52
N ASP A 249 -5.29 5.24 -5.39
CA ASP A 249 -4.65 3.93 -5.57
C ASP A 249 -4.03 3.75 -6.96
N SER A 250 -4.63 4.34 -7.99
CA SER A 250 -4.11 4.27 -9.36
C SER A 250 -2.75 4.94 -9.50
N LEU A 251 -2.52 6.05 -8.81
CA LEU A 251 -1.24 6.74 -8.82
C LEU A 251 -0.19 5.96 -8.03
N LEU A 252 -0.57 5.45 -6.87
CA LEU A 252 0.29 4.59 -6.04
C LEU A 252 0.71 3.33 -6.80
N ALA A 253 -0.19 2.72 -7.58
CA ALA A 253 0.10 1.53 -8.37
C ALA A 253 1.15 1.75 -9.47
N VAL A 254 1.20 2.95 -10.06
CA VAL A 254 2.22 3.30 -11.07
C VAL A 254 3.52 3.84 -10.43
N GLY A 255 3.60 3.94 -9.10
CA GLY A 255 4.80 4.36 -8.39
C GLY A 255 5.21 5.80 -8.66
N TYR A 256 4.27 6.73 -8.82
CA TYR A 256 4.53 8.12 -9.23
C TYR A 256 5.58 8.87 -8.36
N ALA A 257 5.79 8.43 -7.11
CA ALA A 257 6.77 8.99 -6.18
C ALA A 257 8.18 8.35 -6.30
N PHE A 258 8.37 7.32 -7.13
CA PHE A 258 9.68 6.64 -7.25
C PHE A 258 10.54 7.17 -8.38
N TRP A 259 9.93 7.52 -9.50
CA TRP A 259 10.63 7.74 -10.76
C TRP A 259 11.35 9.08 -10.82
N ASP A 260 12.54 9.06 -11.43
CA ASP A 260 13.26 10.27 -11.78
C ASP A 260 12.53 11.03 -12.90
N ALA A 261 12.81 12.32 -13.02
CA ALA A 261 12.20 13.17 -14.03
C ALA A 261 12.43 12.65 -15.46
N ALA A 262 13.64 12.13 -15.73
CA ALA A 262 13.99 11.55 -17.02
C ALA A 262 13.19 10.27 -17.32
N SER A 263 13.03 9.39 -16.33
CA SER A 263 12.25 8.17 -16.46
C SER A 263 10.78 8.49 -16.75
N LEU A 264 10.21 9.50 -16.08
CA LEU A 264 8.80 9.88 -16.32
C LEU A 264 8.49 10.30 -17.76
N GLU A 265 9.47 10.81 -18.52
CA GLU A 265 9.27 11.17 -19.92
C GLU A 265 9.16 9.94 -20.83
N ASP A 266 9.85 8.86 -20.49
CA ASP A 266 9.87 7.62 -21.26
C ASP A 266 10.26 6.42 -20.37
N ILE A 267 9.25 5.72 -19.84
CA ILE A 267 9.44 4.37 -19.28
C ILE A 267 8.94 3.38 -20.33
N GLU A 268 9.88 2.69 -20.99
CA GLU A 268 9.60 1.63 -21.96
C GLU A 268 8.66 2.05 -23.13
N GLY A 269 8.81 3.27 -23.64
CA GLY A 269 8.00 3.81 -24.72
C GLY A 269 6.67 4.43 -24.27
N GLN A 270 6.44 4.56 -22.96
CA GLN A 270 5.27 5.21 -22.39
C GLN A 270 5.64 6.53 -21.73
N ASN A 271 4.85 7.56 -22.03
CA ASN A 271 4.95 8.83 -21.34
C ASN A 271 4.21 8.74 -19.99
N VAL A 272 4.93 8.30 -18.96
CA VAL A 272 4.38 8.10 -17.60
C VAL A 272 3.94 9.43 -16.98
N LYS A 273 4.58 10.54 -17.35
CA LYS A 273 4.17 11.88 -16.93
C LYS A 273 2.75 12.23 -17.38
N GLU A 274 2.38 11.96 -18.63
CA GLU A 274 1.01 12.17 -19.13
C GLU A 274 0.02 11.17 -18.53
N LEU A 275 0.46 9.94 -18.25
CA LEU A 275 -0.34 8.98 -17.49
C LEU A 275 -0.66 9.50 -16.08
N ILE A 276 0.33 9.95 -15.32
CA ILE A 276 0.14 10.52 -13.96
C ILE A 276 -0.86 11.69 -14.01
N LYS A 277 -0.71 12.61 -14.96
CA LYS A 277 -1.67 13.73 -15.12
C LYS A 277 -3.09 13.25 -15.40
N THR A 278 -3.21 12.21 -16.23
CA THR A 278 -4.51 11.62 -16.58
C THR A 278 -5.14 10.94 -15.37
N LEU A 279 -4.37 10.14 -14.63
CA LEU A 279 -4.83 9.48 -13.41
C LEU A 279 -5.26 10.51 -12.36
N TRP A 280 -4.44 11.53 -12.11
CA TRP A 280 -4.78 12.63 -11.20
C TRP A 280 -6.09 13.34 -11.59
N LYS A 281 -6.25 13.64 -12.88
CA LYS A 281 -7.47 14.26 -13.39
C LYS A 281 -8.69 13.35 -13.28
N ASN A 282 -8.53 12.03 -13.47
CA ASN A 282 -9.62 11.08 -13.34
C ASN A 282 -10.06 10.95 -11.88
N GLU A 283 -9.11 11.00 -10.94
CA GLU A 283 -9.39 10.93 -9.50
C GLU A 283 -10.13 12.17 -9.00
N TRP A 284 -9.63 13.36 -9.32
CA TRP A 284 -10.11 14.62 -8.71
C TRP A 284 -10.90 15.53 -9.67
N GLY A 285 -11.11 15.15 -10.93
CA GLY A 285 -11.86 15.97 -11.89
C GLY A 285 -11.22 17.33 -12.24
N GLY A 286 -9.99 17.58 -11.79
CA GLY A 286 -9.33 18.89 -11.86
C GLY A 286 -9.52 19.76 -10.60
N GLU A 287 -10.21 19.25 -9.58
CA GLU A 287 -10.28 19.84 -8.25
C GLU A 287 -8.99 19.54 -7.47
N ASP A 288 -8.68 20.35 -6.46
CA ASP A 288 -7.52 20.13 -5.59
C ASP A 288 -8.01 19.65 -4.22
N PRO A 289 -7.65 18.43 -3.78
CA PRO A 289 -8.20 17.86 -2.55
C PRO A 289 -7.85 18.65 -1.29
N ARG A 290 -6.83 19.52 -1.34
CA ARG A 290 -6.51 20.44 -0.24
C ARG A 290 -7.61 21.47 0.00
N GLU A 291 -8.51 21.72 -0.96
CA GLU A 291 -9.61 22.67 -0.83
C GLU A 291 -10.77 22.14 0.02
N TYR A 292 -10.96 20.82 0.09
CA TYR A 292 -12.03 20.22 0.90
C TYR A 292 -11.72 20.17 2.40
N LEU A 293 -10.50 20.49 2.78
CA LEU A 293 -10.04 20.45 4.17
C LEU A 293 -10.15 21.79 4.90
N VAL A 294 -10.57 22.85 4.20
CA VAL A 294 -10.74 24.17 4.80
C VAL A 294 -12.11 24.26 5.48
N ASN A 295 -12.14 24.12 6.80
CA ASN A 295 -13.26 24.51 7.67
C ASN A 295 -12.78 25.49 8.73
#